data_AF-A0A182JYT1-F1
#
_entry.id   AF-A0A182JYT1-F1
#
_cell.length_a   1.000
_cell.length_b   1.000
_cell.length_c   1.000
_cell.angle_alpha   90.00
_cell.angle_beta   90.00
_cell.angle_gamma   90.00
#
_symmetry.space_group_name_H-M   'P 1'
#
loop_
_entity.id
_entity.type
_entity.pdbx_description
1 polymer ?
#
loop_
_entity_poly.entity_id
_entity_poly.type
_entity_poly.pdbx_seq_one_letter_code
_entity_poly.pdbx_strand_id
1 'polypeptide(L)'
;MRPVGTRGDGGGSIRNRNNRAAAKRVSVYMLAIYLALVCSVNVALVAGKHHHHHQGGQEFKFDPTNSFISLVLPHDTYPGYSIQKFTANFTGPNAPFSSISSYSSKPLNYRLLETDYSKYFTVLEDGLVMTTADLSPLVNRPVKLVVLEETPNSTATHQLQLYVMNRKDMLHFPTMLTDVVGQLSENKDGGTRVRDIPLLQANSARGAKTVIYSIIGGNDGDAFTLEDSSTGTIGTTIRIDDPRKHGVWLVSAKPLDREHREQYTVAIEATDTKRINKAEVHLPVHITDVNDNRPVFGKPDYRFTVTGVKAITPAGNETVTWERFTSVGQVEAKDADGDKVAYRLTNPSNTVVMVPQTGELLLAGEPEIPELFVDVEAHDLRTPSLKSEKPARVLIEFVAPDPLPVILQHTGHEYQHSHRRDKRRVTRAVRPTKRIEFTEADGDTEGRNVFQLEKETDRETFKIRDENPWVTVETNGAVRVKKKWDYEELGPEKTIDFWVIITNQGHNGE
;
A
#
# COMPACT_ATOMS: atom_id res chain seq x y z
N MET A 1 -73.68 9.32 -46.42
CA MET A 1 -75.11 9.31 -46.05
C MET A 1 -75.21 9.65 -44.57
N ARG A 2 -76.03 10.66 -44.28
CA ARG A 2 -76.71 11.12 -43.05
C ARG A 2 -76.48 10.43 -41.66
N PRO A 3 -76.75 11.17 -40.56
CA PRO A 3 -75.77 11.52 -39.51
C PRO A 3 -76.35 11.33 -38.08
N VAL A 4 -76.04 12.27 -37.16
CA VAL A 4 -76.60 12.51 -35.80
C VAL A 4 -75.84 11.79 -34.68
N GLY A 5 -75.40 12.41 -33.59
CA GLY A 5 -75.55 13.78 -33.13
C GLY A 5 -75.22 13.87 -31.62
N THR A 6 -74.67 15.03 -31.26
CA THR A 6 -74.78 15.75 -29.97
C THR A 6 -74.13 15.17 -28.70
N ARG A 7 -73.14 15.84 -28.07
CA ARG A 7 -73.13 17.10 -27.27
C ARG A 7 -73.60 16.90 -25.81
N GLY A 8 -72.80 17.38 -24.87
CA GLY A 8 -73.13 17.55 -23.44
C GLY A 8 -71.92 17.21 -22.58
N ASP A 9 -71.08 18.18 -22.24
CA ASP A 9 -71.12 18.94 -20.97
C ASP A 9 -70.79 18.04 -19.76
N GLY A 10 -69.77 18.31 -18.96
CA GLY A 10 -69.49 19.61 -18.35
C GLY A 10 -69.90 19.50 -16.88
N GLY A 11 -68.91 19.46 -15.98
CA GLY A 11 -69.19 19.33 -14.55
C GLY A 11 -67.94 19.05 -13.72
N GLY A 12 -67.17 20.08 -13.43
CA GLY A 12 -66.15 20.03 -12.38
C GLY A 12 -66.77 20.07 -10.98
N SER A 13 -66.06 19.53 -9.99
CA SER A 13 -65.69 20.22 -8.74
C SER A 13 -65.21 19.23 -7.68
N ILE A 14 -63.90 19.27 -7.42
CA ILE A 14 -63.25 19.46 -6.11
C ILE A 14 -64.05 18.98 -4.87
N ARG A 15 -63.55 17.96 -4.15
CA ARG A 15 -63.13 18.07 -2.73
C ARG A 15 -62.54 16.78 -2.14
N ASN A 16 -61.34 16.96 -1.59
CA ASN A 16 -60.72 16.28 -0.45
C ASN A 16 -61.66 15.47 0.47
N ARG A 17 -61.28 14.23 0.80
CA ARG A 17 -60.89 13.80 2.17
C ARG A 17 -60.65 12.28 2.26
N ASN A 18 -59.67 11.94 3.10
CA ASN A 18 -59.52 10.69 3.86
C ASN A 18 -59.01 9.43 3.12
N ASN A 19 -57.68 9.32 3.02
CA ASN A 19 -57.02 8.01 3.01
C ASN A 19 -56.55 7.67 4.42
N ARG A 20 -57.23 6.71 5.05
CA ARG A 20 -56.75 5.92 6.19
C ARG A 20 -56.71 4.45 5.72
N ALA A 21 -55.70 3.74 6.22
CA ALA A 21 -55.48 2.28 6.22
C ALA A 21 -54.59 1.69 5.10
N ALA A 22 -53.29 1.60 5.40
CA ALA A 22 -52.42 0.40 5.33
C ALA A 22 -50.96 0.87 5.59
N ALA A 23 -50.39 0.84 6.80
CA ALA A 23 -49.81 -0.34 7.48
C ALA A 23 -48.91 -1.17 6.54
N LYS A 24 -47.59 -1.36 6.73
CA LYS A 24 -46.72 -1.27 7.92
C LYS A 24 -45.27 -1.02 7.49
N ARG A 25 -44.55 -0.21 8.28
CA ARG A 25 -43.09 -0.15 8.34
C ARG A 25 -42.53 -1.35 9.11
N VAL A 26 -41.33 -1.71 8.70
CA VAL A 26 -40.26 -2.45 9.38
C VAL A 26 -40.07 -1.93 10.82
N SER A 27 -39.76 -2.80 11.79
CA SER A 27 -38.46 -2.84 12.48
C SER A 27 -38.50 -3.45 13.88
N VAL A 28 -37.49 -4.30 14.14
CA VAL A 28 -36.72 -4.42 15.40
C VAL A 28 -37.51 -4.86 16.62
N TYR A 29 -37.32 -6.12 17.00
CA TYR A 29 -36.51 -6.47 18.17
C TYR A 29 -35.82 -7.80 17.79
N MET A 30 -34.53 -7.78 17.49
CA MET A 30 -33.46 -7.92 18.49
C MET A 30 -33.64 -9.15 19.38
N LEU A 31 -32.59 -9.97 19.31
CA LEU A 31 -32.12 -10.79 20.42
C LEU A 31 -32.99 -11.98 20.81
N ALA A 32 -32.73 -13.09 20.11
CA ALA A 32 -32.70 -14.48 20.60
C ALA A 32 -33.09 -15.32 19.39
N ILE A 33 -32.17 -15.71 18.51
CA ILE A 33 -31.32 -16.89 18.68
C ILE A 33 -30.46 -16.84 17.40
N TYR A 34 -29.23 -16.31 17.44
CA TYR A 34 -28.03 -17.14 17.45
C TYR A 34 -28.25 -18.42 16.63
N LEU A 35 -27.81 -18.45 15.38
CA LEU A 35 -26.46 -18.94 15.10
C LEU A 35 -26.16 -20.23 15.89
N ALA A 36 -26.00 -21.31 15.11
CA ALA A 36 -25.46 -22.60 15.50
C ALA A 36 -26.44 -23.63 16.10
N LEU A 37 -26.28 -24.87 15.61
CA LEU A 37 -26.93 -26.11 16.01
C LEU A 37 -28.37 -26.28 15.52
N VAL A 38 -28.56 -26.86 14.33
CA VAL A 38 -29.27 -28.15 14.10
C VAL A 38 -29.20 -28.40 12.58
N CYS A 39 -28.22 -29.18 12.14
CA CYS A 39 -28.33 -30.00 10.92
C CYS A 39 -27.32 -31.13 11.02
N SER A 40 -27.57 -32.02 11.97
CA SER A 40 -26.94 -33.32 12.04
C SER A 40 -27.87 -34.27 12.79
N VAL A 41 -27.73 -35.54 12.44
CA VAL A 41 -28.19 -36.76 13.12
C VAL A 41 -29.42 -37.47 12.51
N ASN A 42 -29.12 -38.70 12.07
CA ASN A 42 -29.94 -39.91 11.90
C ASN A 42 -30.56 -40.21 10.54
N VAL A 43 -29.85 -41.03 9.73
CA VAL A 43 -30.49 -42.13 9.00
C VAL A 43 -29.82 -43.44 9.43
N ALA A 44 -30.68 -44.39 9.76
CA ALA A 44 -30.42 -45.56 10.59
C ALA A 44 -29.70 -46.71 9.88
N LEU A 45 -29.00 -47.47 10.72
CA LEU A 45 -28.47 -48.81 10.51
C LEU A 45 -29.60 -49.78 10.14
N VAL A 46 -29.49 -50.49 9.00
CA VAL A 46 -30.24 -51.73 8.76
C VAL A 46 -29.24 -52.82 8.41
N ALA A 47 -29.07 -53.75 9.35
CA ALA A 47 -28.37 -55.00 9.14
C ALA A 47 -29.29 -55.98 8.38
N GLY A 48 -28.80 -56.50 7.26
CA GLY A 48 -29.41 -57.62 6.54
C GLY A 48 -28.33 -58.58 6.07
N LYS A 49 -28.18 -59.71 6.80
CA LYS A 49 -27.46 -60.90 6.33
C LYS A 49 -28.26 -61.52 5.19
N HIS A 50 -27.63 -61.87 4.06
CA HIS A 50 -27.80 -63.18 3.38
C HIS A 50 -26.83 -63.33 2.18
N HIS A 51 -25.85 -64.23 2.35
CA HIS A 51 -25.29 -65.22 1.41
C HIS A 51 -24.50 -64.81 0.14
N HIS A 52 -23.39 -65.54 -0.02
CA HIS A 52 -22.29 -65.44 -0.98
C HIS A 52 -22.64 -65.38 -2.48
N HIS A 53 -21.92 -64.54 -3.23
CA HIS A 53 -21.11 -65.01 -4.35
C HIS A 53 -19.88 -64.11 -4.59
N HIS A 54 -18.74 -64.74 -4.86
CA HIS A 54 -17.39 -64.18 -4.98
C HIS A 54 -17.19 -63.53 -6.36
N GLN A 55 -16.72 -62.28 -6.43
CA GLN A 55 -15.73 -61.82 -7.40
C GLN A 55 -15.16 -60.45 -6.98
N GLY A 56 -13.84 -60.39 -6.81
CA GLY A 56 -13.13 -59.28 -6.19
C GLY A 56 -12.81 -58.14 -7.14
N GLY A 57 -13.18 -56.93 -6.72
CA GLY A 57 -12.61 -55.66 -7.14
C GLY A 57 -12.72 -54.73 -5.94
N GLN A 58 -11.68 -54.67 -5.10
CA GLN A 58 -11.73 -53.91 -3.87
C GLN A 58 -11.61 -52.42 -4.18
N GLU A 59 -12.75 -51.74 -4.10
CA GLU A 59 -12.89 -50.30 -4.15
C GLU A 59 -12.17 -49.70 -2.92
N PHE A 60 -11.08 -48.98 -3.15
CA PHE A 60 -10.26 -48.39 -2.09
C PHE A 60 -10.99 -47.18 -1.48
N LYS A 61 -11.54 -47.36 -0.27
CA LYS A 61 -12.06 -46.28 0.57
C LYS A 61 -10.89 -45.50 1.18
N PHE A 62 -10.93 -44.18 1.02
CA PHE A 62 -10.02 -43.23 1.68
C PHE A 62 -10.38 -43.10 3.16
N ASP A 63 -9.39 -43.33 4.04
CA ASP A 63 -9.48 -43.10 5.48
C ASP A 63 -8.78 -41.76 5.81
N PRO A 64 -9.49 -40.75 6.35
CA PRO A 64 -8.98 -39.38 6.50
C PRO A 64 -8.11 -39.15 7.75
N THR A 65 -7.69 -40.20 8.45
CA THR A 65 -7.01 -40.08 9.76
C THR A 65 -5.51 -40.39 9.74
N ASN A 66 -4.94 -40.77 8.60
CA ASN A 66 -3.52 -41.10 8.46
C ASN A 66 -2.87 -40.17 7.42
N SER A 67 -1.84 -39.42 7.79
CA SER A 67 -1.18 -38.44 6.92
C SER A 67 -0.27 -39.14 5.89
N PHE A 68 -0.84 -39.75 4.85
CA PHE A 68 -0.07 -40.28 3.73
C PHE A 68 0.22 -39.18 2.70
N ILE A 69 1.49 -38.99 2.36
CA ILE A 69 1.91 -38.07 1.29
C ILE A 69 1.80 -38.83 -0.04
N SER A 70 1.06 -38.29 -1.01
CA SER A 70 0.93 -38.88 -2.35
C SER A 70 1.59 -37.99 -3.39
N LEU A 71 2.55 -38.53 -4.16
CA LEU A 71 3.30 -37.79 -5.19
C LEU A 71 3.35 -38.56 -6.51
N VAL A 72 3.53 -37.82 -7.61
CA VAL A 72 3.80 -38.39 -8.94
C VAL A 72 5.24 -38.12 -9.32
N LEU A 73 5.91 -39.14 -9.84
CA LEU A 73 7.28 -39.01 -10.35
C LEU A 73 7.33 -39.36 -11.84
N PRO A 74 8.02 -38.55 -12.66
CA PRO A 74 8.34 -38.96 -14.02
C PRO A 74 9.27 -40.18 -14.01
N HIS A 75 9.05 -41.12 -14.92
CA HIS A 75 9.86 -42.33 -15.04
C HIS A 75 11.34 -42.07 -15.35
N ASP A 76 11.61 -40.97 -16.05
CA ASP A 76 12.91 -40.47 -16.49
C ASP A 76 13.58 -39.58 -15.44
N THR A 77 13.13 -39.69 -14.18
CA THR A 77 13.80 -39.04 -13.05
C THR A 77 15.19 -39.64 -12.88
N TYR A 78 16.21 -38.78 -12.84
CA TYR A 78 17.60 -39.20 -12.69
C TYR A 78 17.88 -39.73 -11.26
N PRO A 79 18.80 -40.69 -11.08
CA PRO A 79 19.30 -41.07 -9.76
C PRO A 79 19.92 -39.88 -9.03
N GLY A 80 19.54 -39.64 -7.78
CA GLY A 80 19.94 -38.44 -7.05
C GLY A 80 18.84 -37.41 -6.87
N TYR A 81 17.68 -37.60 -7.49
CA TYR A 81 16.57 -36.65 -7.43
C TYR A 81 15.90 -36.67 -6.05
N SER A 82 15.81 -35.49 -5.45
CA SER A 82 15.13 -35.23 -4.18
C SER A 82 13.61 -35.32 -4.33
N ILE A 83 12.95 -36.22 -3.58
CA ILE A 83 11.52 -36.46 -3.67
C ILE A 83 10.76 -35.70 -2.57
N GLN A 84 11.13 -35.95 -1.31
CA GLN A 84 10.47 -35.38 -0.14
C GLN A 84 11.46 -35.33 1.01
N LYS A 85 11.51 -34.21 1.73
CA LYS A 85 12.25 -34.11 2.98
C LYS A 85 11.28 -34.20 4.15
N PHE A 86 11.56 -35.11 5.08
CA PHE A 86 10.87 -35.14 6.36
C PHE A 86 11.62 -34.24 7.35
N THR A 87 10.88 -33.35 8.01
CA THR A 87 11.40 -32.49 9.07
C THR A 87 10.71 -32.86 10.38
N ALA A 88 11.46 -33.02 11.46
CA ALA A 88 10.86 -33.25 12.77
C ALA A 88 10.08 -32.01 13.24
N ASN A 89 8.76 -32.07 13.16
CA ASN A 89 7.88 -31.07 13.76
C ASN A 89 7.57 -31.47 15.20
N PHE A 90 8.30 -30.90 16.16
CA PHE A 90 7.90 -30.93 17.57
C PHE A 90 6.77 -29.92 17.82
N THR A 91 5.59 -30.17 17.26
CA THR A 91 4.36 -29.45 17.63
C THR A 91 3.35 -30.46 18.16
N GLY A 92 3.54 -30.87 19.41
CA GLY A 92 2.47 -31.50 20.17
C GLY A 92 1.35 -30.48 20.45
N PRO A 93 0.11 -30.91 20.73
CA PRO A 93 -1.07 -30.02 20.82
C PRO A 93 -1.05 -28.94 21.91
N ASN A 94 0.01 -28.85 22.74
CA ASN A 94 0.10 -27.96 23.90
C ASN A 94 1.49 -27.27 24.01
N ALA A 95 2.10 -26.83 22.92
CA ALA A 95 3.31 -26.00 22.99
C ALA A 95 2.93 -24.50 22.90
N PRO A 96 3.23 -23.67 23.91
CA PRO A 96 2.94 -22.25 23.87
C PRO A 96 3.85 -21.54 22.85
N PHE A 97 3.30 -20.48 22.27
CA PHE A 97 3.94 -19.65 21.26
C PHE A 97 5.32 -19.12 21.69
N SER A 98 6.25 -19.17 20.74
CA SER A 98 7.58 -18.53 20.72
C SER A 98 8.70 -19.19 21.54
N SER A 99 9.86 -19.32 20.89
CA SER A 99 11.14 -19.86 21.34
C SER A 99 11.28 -21.39 21.42
N ILE A 100 11.63 -22.01 20.28
CA ILE A 100 12.44 -23.23 20.32
C ILE A 100 13.67 -23.00 19.44
N SER A 101 14.57 -22.16 19.94
CA SER A 101 15.99 -22.37 19.71
C SER A 101 16.44 -23.53 20.60
N SER A 102 17.15 -24.48 19.97
CA SER A 102 18.33 -25.15 20.54
C SER A 102 18.20 -26.02 21.80
N TYR A 103 17.19 -26.89 21.95
CA TYR A 103 17.29 -28.04 22.89
C TYR A 103 16.50 -29.29 22.43
N SER A 104 16.98 -29.96 21.37
CA SER A 104 16.98 -31.44 21.26
C SER A 104 17.91 -31.84 20.10
N SER A 105 19.22 -31.72 20.33
CA SER A 105 20.27 -32.28 19.49
C SER A 105 20.37 -33.81 19.66
N LYS A 106 19.25 -34.52 19.50
CA LYS A 106 19.27 -35.99 19.37
C LYS A 106 19.29 -36.31 17.87
N PRO A 107 20.25 -37.12 17.38
CA PRO A 107 20.28 -37.48 15.98
C PRO A 107 18.97 -38.21 15.65
N LEU A 108 18.16 -37.57 14.81
CA LEU A 108 17.01 -38.20 14.20
C LEU A 108 17.56 -39.17 13.18
N ASN A 109 17.32 -40.45 13.37
CA ASN A 109 17.72 -41.44 12.39
C ASN A 109 16.52 -41.77 11.51
N TYR A 110 16.62 -41.46 10.22
CA TYR A 110 15.61 -41.84 9.25
C TYR A 110 16.04 -43.10 8.52
N ARG A 111 15.16 -44.09 8.47
CA ARG A 111 15.41 -45.35 7.75
C ARG A 111 14.26 -45.68 6.82
N LEU A 112 14.60 -46.07 5.59
CA LEU A 112 13.63 -46.67 4.69
C LEU A 112 13.37 -48.13 5.08
N LEU A 113 12.11 -48.51 5.27
CA LEU A 113 11.75 -49.91 5.46
C LEU A 113 12.06 -50.70 4.18
N GLU A 114 12.72 -51.85 4.34
CA GLU A 114 13.09 -52.71 3.23
C GLU A 114 11.87 -53.30 2.54
N THR A 115 11.75 -53.02 1.25
CA THR A 115 10.70 -53.50 0.35
C THR A 115 11.32 -53.76 -1.03
N ASP A 116 10.55 -54.31 -1.97
CA ASP A 116 10.98 -54.48 -3.37
C ASP A 116 11.33 -53.15 -4.08
N TYR A 117 10.97 -52.01 -3.46
CA TYR A 117 11.24 -50.67 -3.95
C TYR A 117 12.53 -50.05 -3.39
N SER A 118 13.12 -50.62 -2.33
CA SER A 118 14.33 -50.09 -1.67
C SER A 118 15.58 -50.08 -2.56
N LYS A 119 15.54 -50.73 -3.72
CA LYS A 119 16.58 -50.62 -4.77
C LYS A 119 16.50 -49.33 -5.60
N TYR A 120 15.34 -48.68 -5.65
CA TYR A 120 15.09 -47.48 -6.45
C TYR A 120 15.07 -46.19 -5.62
N PHE A 121 14.94 -46.32 -4.30
CA PHE A 121 14.82 -45.21 -3.37
C PHE A 121 15.69 -45.44 -2.15
N THR A 122 16.23 -44.36 -1.62
CA THR A 122 16.90 -44.35 -0.32
C THR A 122 16.45 -43.14 0.49
N VAL A 123 16.72 -43.16 1.78
CA VAL A 123 16.51 -42.04 2.69
C VAL A 123 17.84 -41.70 3.32
N LEU A 124 18.19 -40.42 3.30
CA LEU A 124 19.38 -39.88 3.94
C LEU A 124 19.13 -39.64 5.44
N GLU A 125 20.21 -39.53 6.21
CA GLU A 125 20.16 -39.26 7.65
C GLU A 125 19.42 -37.97 8.01
N ASP A 126 19.36 -37.01 7.08
CA ASP A 126 18.65 -35.74 7.25
C ASP A 126 17.14 -35.81 6.91
N GLY A 127 16.63 -37.02 6.64
CA GLY A 127 15.23 -37.28 6.32
C GLY A 127 14.84 -37.05 4.87
N LEU A 128 15.81 -36.81 3.97
CA LEU A 128 15.54 -36.65 2.54
C LEU A 128 15.39 -38.00 1.84
N VAL A 129 14.23 -38.23 1.22
CA VAL A 129 13.99 -39.35 0.29
C VAL A 129 14.49 -38.98 -1.09
N MET A 130 15.30 -39.84 -1.71
CA MET A 130 15.85 -39.63 -3.06
C MET A 130 15.80 -40.90 -3.91
N THR A 131 15.85 -40.72 -5.23
CA THR A 131 15.99 -41.82 -6.20
C THR A 131 17.42 -42.36 -6.24
N THR A 132 17.58 -43.66 -6.44
CA THR A 132 18.91 -44.32 -6.56
C THR A 132 19.11 -45.06 -7.87
N ALA A 133 18.04 -45.30 -8.63
CA ALA A 133 18.08 -46.04 -9.90
C ALA A 133 16.99 -45.55 -10.87
N ASP A 134 17.04 -46.04 -12.10
CA ASP A 134 16.04 -45.78 -13.13
C ASP A 134 14.64 -46.28 -12.70
N LEU A 135 13.65 -45.40 -12.79
CA LEU A 135 12.26 -45.68 -12.38
C LEU A 135 11.41 -46.26 -13.52
N SER A 136 11.95 -46.41 -14.74
CA SER A 136 11.26 -47.00 -15.89
C SER A 136 10.53 -48.33 -15.58
N PRO A 137 11.08 -49.27 -14.78
CA PRO A 137 10.37 -50.50 -14.42
C PRO A 137 9.12 -50.30 -13.53
N LEU A 138 8.97 -49.12 -12.93
CA LEU A 138 7.90 -48.77 -11.99
C LEU A 138 6.75 -48.00 -12.66
N VAL A 139 6.85 -47.69 -13.96
CA VAL A 139 5.83 -46.95 -14.72
C VAL A 139 4.43 -47.57 -14.53
N ASN A 140 3.45 -46.71 -14.24
CA ASN A 140 2.05 -47.01 -13.96
C ASN A 140 1.82 -47.92 -12.73
N ARG A 141 2.83 -48.12 -11.87
CA ARG A 141 2.70 -48.89 -10.62
C ARG A 141 2.67 -47.95 -9.42
N PRO A 142 1.73 -48.16 -8.47
CA PRO A 142 1.82 -47.49 -7.18
C PRO A 142 3.00 -48.06 -6.40
N VAL A 143 3.81 -47.17 -5.85
CA VAL A 143 4.97 -47.48 -5.01
C VAL A 143 4.64 -46.98 -3.62
N LYS A 144 4.71 -47.85 -2.62
CA LYS A 144 4.50 -47.48 -1.22
C LYS A 144 5.82 -47.60 -0.48
N LEU A 145 6.32 -46.47 -0.02
CA LEU A 145 7.50 -46.37 0.81
C LEU A 145 7.07 -46.08 2.25
N VAL A 146 7.75 -46.72 3.19
CA VAL A 146 7.54 -46.48 4.62
C VAL A 146 8.86 -46.01 5.19
N VAL A 147 8.89 -44.78 5.66
CA VAL A 147 10.07 -44.16 6.27
C VAL A 147 9.86 -44.16 7.79
N LEU A 148 10.81 -44.76 8.49
CA LEU A 148 10.85 -44.79 9.94
C LEU A 148 11.67 -43.61 10.43
N GLU A 149 11.12 -42.86 11.37
CA GLU A 149 11.82 -41.84 12.14
C GLU A 149 12.08 -42.41 13.54
N GLU A 150 13.34 -42.67 13.85
CA GLU A 150 13.75 -43.21 15.14
C GLU A 150 14.33 -42.10 16.00
N THR A 151 13.65 -41.83 17.12
CA THR A 151 14.20 -41.06 18.23
C THR A 151 14.58 -42.01 19.36
N PRO A 152 15.46 -41.62 20.30
CA PRO A 152 15.77 -42.45 21.47
C PRO A 152 14.56 -42.86 22.32
N ASN A 153 13.41 -42.20 22.16
CA ASN A 153 12.24 -42.36 23.01
C ASN A 153 10.98 -42.85 22.26
N SER A 154 11.01 -42.89 20.92
CA SER A 154 9.84 -43.20 20.09
C SER A 154 10.24 -43.45 18.64
N THR A 155 9.46 -44.29 17.95
CA THR A 155 9.54 -44.47 16.49
C THR A 155 8.27 -43.92 15.86
N ALA A 156 8.40 -42.97 14.94
CA ALA A 156 7.31 -42.51 14.09
C ALA A 156 7.42 -43.16 12.71
N THR A 157 6.27 -43.38 12.05
CA THR A 157 6.20 -43.99 10.73
C THR A 157 5.56 -43.01 9.75
N HIS A 158 6.28 -42.72 8.67
CA HIS A 158 5.83 -41.85 7.59
C HIS A 158 5.55 -42.70 6.35
N GLN A 159 4.32 -42.63 5.84
CA GLN A 159 3.91 -43.35 4.64
C GLN A 159 3.95 -42.43 3.43
N LEU A 160 4.74 -42.81 2.42
CA LEU A 160 4.88 -42.10 1.16
C LEU A 160 4.38 -42.98 0.01
N GLN A 161 3.34 -42.52 -0.67
CA GLN A 161 2.78 -43.20 -1.83
C GLN A 161 3.21 -42.46 -3.10
N LEU A 162 4.05 -43.11 -3.90
CA LEU A 162 4.54 -42.59 -5.16
C LEU A 162 3.80 -43.25 -6.33
N TYR A 163 3.57 -42.49 -7.39
CA TYR A 163 3.05 -43.01 -8.65
C TYR A 163 4.00 -42.64 -9.78
N VAL A 164 4.69 -43.63 -10.35
CA VAL A 164 5.62 -43.38 -11.44
C VAL A 164 4.86 -43.34 -12.76
N MET A 165 5.05 -42.30 -13.56
CA MET A 165 4.32 -42.08 -14.80
C MET A 165 5.28 -41.65 -15.92
N ASN A 166 4.94 -41.93 -17.19
CA ASN A 166 5.67 -41.32 -18.29
C ASN A 166 5.49 -39.80 -18.26
N ARG A 167 6.56 -39.03 -18.48
CA ARG A 167 6.48 -37.55 -18.51
C ARG A 167 5.42 -37.03 -19.48
N LYS A 168 5.26 -37.68 -20.65
CA LYS A 168 4.25 -37.32 -21.65
C LYS A 168 2.81 -37.53 -21.15
N ASP A 169 2.60 -38.45 -20.21
CA ASP A 169 1.30 -38.76 -19.64
C ASP A 169 0.98 -37.87 -18.42
N MET A 170 1.99 -37.21 -17.84
CA MET A 170 1.81 -36.24 -16.76
C MET A 170 1.01 -35.05 -17.27
N LEU A 171 0.19 -34.47 -16.39
CA LEU A 171 -0.48 -33.21 -16.69
C LEU A 171 0.59 -32.13 -16.78
N HIS A 172 0.46 -31.28 -17.79
CA HIS A 172 1.32 -30.11 -17.92
C HIS A 172 0.58 -28.98 -18.63
N PHE A 173 0.88 -27.75 -18.24
CA PHE A 173 0.48 -26.58 -19.01
C PHE A 173 1.43 -26.39 -20.21
N PRO A 174 0.97 -25.77 -21.32
CA PRO A 174 1.84 -25.34 -22.40
C PRO A 174 2.96 -24.42 -21.91
N THR A 175 4.21 -24.65 -22.32
CA THR A 175 5.37 -23.86 -21.88
C THR A 175 5.22 -22.37 -22.21
N MET A 176 4.51 -22.01 -23.28
CA MET A 176 4.25 -20.61 -23.64
C MET A 176 3.56 -19.80 -22.53
N LEU A 177 2.89 -20.44 -21.57
CA LEU A 177 2.22 -19.76 -20.46
C LEU A 177 3.19 -19.20 -19.41
N THR A 178 4.45 -19.63 -19.36
CA THR A 178 5.41 -19.13 -18.37
C THR A 178 5.81 -17.67 -18.61
N ASP A 179 5.75 -17.22 -19.85
CA ASP A 179 6.20 -15.89 -20.27
C ASP A 179 5.01 -14.93 -20.53
N VAL A 180 3.78 -15.41 -20.32
CA VAL A 180 2.56 -14.65 -20.56
C VAL A 180 2.27 -13.75 -19.37
N VAL A 181 1.96 -12.49 -19.67
CA VAL A 181 1.51 -11.50 -18.70
C VAL A 181 0.08 -11.09 -19.05
N GLY A 182 -0.83 -11.32 -18.12
CA GLY A 182 -2.24 -10.94 -18.29
C GLY A 182 -2.48 -9.45 -18.03
N GLN A 183 -3.47 -8.90 -18.72
CA GLN A 183 -3.92 -7.52 -18.53
C GLN A 183 -5.41 -7.44 -18.23
N LEU A 184 -5.80 -6.67 -17.24
CA LEU A 184 -7.20 -6.44 -16.90
C LEU A 184 -7.42 -4.97 -16.60
N SER A 185 -8.40 -4.34 -17.25
CA SER A 185 -8.78 -2.97 -16.93
C SER A 185 -9.48 -2.94 -15.58
N GLU A 186 -9.11 -1.99 -14.74
CA GLU A 186 -9.81 -1.75 -13.48
C GLU A 186 -11.24 -1.26 -13.68
N ASN A 187 -12.00 -1.20 -12.59
CA ASN A 187 -13.40 -0.75 -12.53
C ASN A 187 -14.39 -1.54 -13.40
N LYS A 188 -13.95 -2.64 -14.02
CA LYS A 188 -14.81 -3.55 -14.78
C LYS A 188 -15.59 -4.45 -13.85
N ASP A 189 -16.85 -4.73 -14.19
CA ASP A 189 -17.66 -5.69 -13.47
C ASP A 189 -17.00 -7.08 -13.39
N GLY A 190 -17.41 -7.86 -12.38
CA GLY A 190 -17.03 -9.26 -12.27
C GLY A 190 -17.44 -10.07 -13.50
N GLY A 191 -16.63 -11.08 -13.84
CA GLY A 191 -16.75 -11.89 -15.04
C GLY A 191 -15.95 -11.33 -16.23
N THR A 192 -15.20 -10.23 -16.05
CA THR A 192 -14.38 -9.69 -17.13
C THR A 192 -13.14 -10.54 -17.33
N ARG A 193 -12.94 -11.03 -18.56
CA ARG A 193 -11.82 -11.88 -18.90
C ARG A 193 -10.50 -11.12 -18.90
N VAL A 194 -9.46 -11.73 -18.31
CA VAL A 194 -8.10 -11.24 -18.36
C VAL A 194 -7.56 -11.40 -19.78
N ARG A 195 -7.10 -10.29 -20.38
CA ARG A 195 -6.52 -10.25 -21.73
C ARG A 195 -5.11 -10.83 -21.73
N ASP A 196 -4.64 -11.20 -22.92
CA ASP A 196 -3.31 -11.76 -23.20
C ASP A 196 -3.02 -13.13 -22.56
N ILE A 197 -3.88 -13.62 -21.66
CA ILE A 197 -3.90 -15.00 -21.19
C ILE A 197 -4.72 -15.86 -22.17
N PRO A 198 -4.11 -16.87 -22.83
CA PRO A 198 -4.83 -17.79 -23.70
C PRO A 198 -5.65 -18.78 -22.87
N LEU A 199 -6.38 -19.68 -23.54
CA LEU A 199 -7.22 -20.66 -22.85
C LEU A 199 -6.33 -21.55 -21.99
N LEU A 200 -6.61 -21.61 -20.69
CA LEU A 200 -5.84 -22.46 -19.79
C LEU A 200 -6.31 -23.89 -19.96
N GLN A 201 -5.49 -24.66 -20.65
CA GLN A 201 -5.76 -26.05 -20.98
C GLN A 201 -4.53 -26.89 -20.63
N ALA A 202 -4.67 -27.71 -19.59
CA ALA A 202 -3.67 -28.69 -19.20
C ALA A 202 -3.76 -29.91 -20.13
N ASN A 203 -2.59 -30.35 -20.61
CA ASN A 203 -2.46 -31.42 -21.58
C ASN A 203 -1.83 -32.66 -20.94
N SER A 204 -2.15 -33.84 -21.49
CA SER A 204 -1.55 -35.13 -21.16
C SER A 204 -1.70 -36.04 -22.39
N ALA A 205 -0.64 -36.74 -22.80
CA ALA A 205 -0.62 -37.56 -24.02
C ALA A 205 -1.60 -38.74 -23.96
N ARG A 206 -1.70 -39.41 -22.80
CA ARG A 206 -2.71 -40.46 -22.57
C ARG A 206 -4.13 -39.89 -22.48
N GLY A 207 -4.24 -38.58 -22.24
CA GLY A 207 -5.48 -37.85 -22.04
C GLY A 207 -6.07 -38.13 -20.66
N ALA A 208 -6.10 -37.12 -19.80
CA ALA A 208 -6.98 -37.15 -18.64
C ALA A 208 -8.44 -37.14 -19.15
N LYS A 209 -9.28 -38.05 -18.65
CA LYS A 209 -10.72 -38.03 -18.97
C LYS A 209 -11.39 -36.78 -18.40
N THR A 210 -10.91 -36.29 -17.27
CA THR A 210 -11.40 -35.08 -16.63
C THR A 210 -10.23 -34.39 -15.94
N VAL A 211 -10.18 -33.06 -16.06
CA VAL A 211 -9.25 -32.21 -15.33
C VAL A 211 -10.05 -31.27 -14.44
N ILE A 212 -9.58 -31.07 -13.21
CA ILE A 212 -10.13 -30.11 -12.26
C ILE A 212 -9.12 -28.97 -12.18
N TYR A 213 -9.55 -27.75 -12.50
CA TYR A 213 -8.76 -26.54 -12.34
C TYR A 213 -9.15 -25.86 -11.04
N SER A 214 -8.16 -25.40 -10.27
CA SER A 214 -8.39 -24.63 -9.05
C SER A 214 -7.38 -23.51 -8.90
N ILE A 215 -7.83 -22.37 -8.42
CA ILE A 215 -6.93 -21.31 -7.95
C ILE A 215 -6.40 -21.72 -6.58
N ILE A 216 -5.08 -21.86 -6.46
CA ILE A 216 -4.41 -22.37 -5.25
C ILE A 216 -3.61 -21.30 -4.49
N GLY A 217 -3.39 -20.12 -5.09
CA GLY A 217 -2.63 -19.05 -4.45
C GLY A 217 -2.63 -17.74 -5.23
N GLY A 218 -2.14 -16.68 -4.57
CA GLY A 218 -1.96 -15.35 -5.16
C GLY A 218 -3.25 -14.62 -5.58
N ASN A 219 -4.40 -15.11 -5.11
CA ASN A 219 -5.72 -14.54 -5.37
C ASN A 219 -6.21 -13.70 -4.19
N ASP A 220 -5.43 -12.68 -3.85
CA ASP A 220 -5.68 -11.89 -2.64
C ASP A 220 -7.02 -11.15 -2.73
N GLY A 221 -7.82 -11.29 -1.66
CA GLY A 221 -9.16 -10.71 -1.58
C GLY A 221 -10.18 -11.31 -2.55
N ASP A 222 -9.95 -12.52 -3.06
CA ASP A 222 -10.81 -13.19 -4.05
C ASP A 222 -11.02 -12.32 -5.30
N ALA A 223 -9.93 -11.75 -5.82
CA ALA A 223 -9.94 -10.84 -6.97
C ALA A 223 -10.32 -11.55 -8.29
N PHE A 224 -9.94 -12.81 -8.43
CA PHE A 224 -10.10 -13.62 -9.64
C PHE A 224 -10.88 -14.91 -9.39
N THR A 225 -11.44 -15.42 -10.47
CA THR A 225 -12.15 -16.69 -10.54
C THR A 225 -11.94 -17.32 -11.91
N LEU A 226 -12.32 -18.59 -12.07
CA LEU A 226 -12.19 -19.31 -13.34
C LEU A 226 -13.56 -19.38 -14.01
N GLU A 227 -13.57 -19.28 -15.33
CA GLU A 227 -14.76 -19.48 -16.16
C GLU A 227 -14.54 -20.71 -17.05
N ASP A 228 -15.49 -21.64 -17.03
CA ASP A 228 -15.53 -22.79 -17.92
C ASP A 228 -15.79 -22.35 -19.37
N SER A 229 -14.86 -22.65 -20.27
CA SER A 229 -14.98 -22.32 -21.70
C SER A 229 -16.16 -22.97 -22.44
N SER A 230 -16.75 -24.03 -21.88
CA SER A 230 -17.85 -24.78 -22.49
C SER A 230 -19.22 -24.40 -21.93
N THR A 231 -19.31 -24.19 -20.62
CA THR A 231 -20.59 -23.94 -19.93
C THR A 231 -20.77 -22.50 -19.49
N GLY A 232 -19.70 -21.70 -19.44
CA GLY A 232 -19.69 -20.36 -18.84
C GLY A 232 -19.84 -20.39 -17.31
N THR A 233 -19.69 -21.56 -16.68
CA THR A 233 -19.76 -21.69 -15.22
C THR A 233 -18.57 -20.98 -14.59
N ILE A 234 -18.83 -20.14 -13.59
CA ILE A 234 -17.80 -19.38 -12.89
C ILE A 234 -17.58 -19.96 -11.49
N GLY A 235 -16.31 -20.10 -11.09
CA GLY A 235 -15.94 -20.54 -9.75
C GLY A 235 -14.43 -20.67 -9.57
N THR A 236 -13.99 -20.74 -8.31
CA THR A 236 -12.56 -20.93 -7.99
C THR A 236 -12.07 -22.34 -8.26
N THR A 237 -12.99 -23.30 -8.43
CA THR A 237 -12.71 -24.68 -8.84
C THR A 237 -13.69 -25.08 -9.94
N ILE A 238 -13.15 -25.48 -11.10
CA ILE A 238 -13.93 -25.86 -12.28
C ILE A 238 -13.50 -27.25 -12.74
N ARG A 239 -14.49 -28.10 -13.03
CA ARG A 239 -14.29 -29.46 -13.54
C ARG A 239 -14.57 -29.48 -15.05
N ILE A 240 -13.58 -29.89 -15.83
CA ILE A 240 -13.68 -30.03 -17.30
C ILE A 240 -13.67 -31.51 -17.69
N ASP A 241 -14.79 -31.98 -18.25
CA ASP A 241 -14.98 -33.37 -18.66
C ASP A 241 -14.42 -33.73 -20.04
N ASP A 242 -14.11 -32.75 -20.89
CA ASP A 242 -13.37 -32.97 -22.16
C ASP A 242 -12.21 -31.97 -22.26
N PRO A 243 -11.10 -32.23 -21.52
CA PRO A 243 -9.97 -31.31 -21.45
C PRO A 243 -9.17 -31.25 -22.76
N ARG A 244 -9.53 -32.02 -23.79
CA ARG A 244 -8.90 -31.92 -25.13
C ARG A 244 -9.52 -30.83 -25.98
N LYS A 245 -10.75 -30.43 -25.68
CA LYS A 245 -11.48 -29.36 -26.41
C LYS A 245 -11.73 -28.12 -25.56
N HIS A 246 -11.81 -28.29 -24.25
CA HIS A 246 -12.19 -27.25 -23.32
C HIS A 246 -11.13 -27.03 -22.26
N GLY A 247 -11.13 -25.83 -21.71
CA GLY A 247 -10.29 -25.41 -20.59
C GLY A 247 -11.00 -24.34 -19.78
N VAL A 248 -10.23 -23.49 -19.10
CA VAL A 248 -10.76 -22.38 -18.31
C VAL A 248 -10.17 -21.04 -18.74
N TRP A 249 -10.97 -19.98 -18.61
CA TRP A 249 -10.52 -18.60 -18.69
C TRP A 249 -10.29 -18.06 -17.29
N LEU A 250 -9.27 -17.21 -17.14
CA LEU A 250 -9.12 -16.40 -15.93
C LEU A 250 -9.97 -15.13 -16.09
N VAL A 251 -10.86 -14.88 -15.14
CA VAL A 251 -11.77 -13.72 -15.15
C VAL A 251 -11.74 -13.01 -13.80
N SER A 252 -12.10 -11.73 -13.76
CA SER A 252 -12.31 -11.00 -12.51
C SER A 252 -13.50 -11.58 -11.75
N ALA A 253 -13.42 -11.67 -10.42
CA ALA A 253 -14.58 -12.02 -9.60
C ALA A 253 -15.42 -10.78 -9.24
N LYS A 254 -14.79 -9.60 -9.24
CA LYS A 254 -15.35 -8.32 -8.83
C LYS A 254 -14.60 -7.17 -9.51
N PRO A 255 -15.11 -5.92 -9.44
CA PRO A 255 -14.33 -4.75 -9.78
C PRO A 255 -13.03 -4.69 -8.98
N LEU A 256 -11.94 -4.48 -9.72
CA LEU A 256 -10.60 -4.27 -9.17
C LEU A 256 -10.25 -2.80 -9.29
N ASP A 257 -9.31 -2.38 -8.46
CA ASP A 257 -8.85 -1.01 -8.27
C ASP A 257 -7.31 -1.08 -8.27
N ARG A 258 -6.69 -0.37 -9.21
CA ARG A 258 -5.25 -0.37 -9.43
C ARG A 258 -4.52 0.37 -8.31
N GLU A 259 -5.07 1.47 -7.82
CA GLU A 259 -4.52 2.27 -6.71
C GLU A 259 -4.45 1.44 -5.43
N HIS A 260 -5.40 0.51 -5.24
CA HIS A 260 -5.30 -0.48 -4.18
C HIS A 260 -4.24 -1.55 -4.46
N ARG A 261 -4.24 -2.12 -5.68
CA ARG A 261 -3.25 -3.12 -6.09
C ARG A 261 -3.11 -3.25 -7.60
N GLU A 262 -1.93 -2.88 -8.09
CA GLU A 262 -1.61 -2.91 -9.53
C GLU A 262 -1.27 -4.30 -10.09
N GLN A 263 -0.79 -5.24 -9.27
CA GLN A 263 -0.24 -6.51 -9.74
C GLN A 263 -0.63 -7.72 -8.88
N TYR A 264 -0.91 -8.82 -9.57
CA TYR A 264 -1.22 -10.13 -8.98
C TYR A 264 -0.38 -11.22 -9.64
N THR A 265 -0.14 -12.31 -8.91
CA THR A 265 0.47 -13.53 -9.46
C THR A 265 -0.39 -14.72 -9.08
N VAL A 266 -1.36 -15.04 -9.93
CA VAL A 266 -2.38 -16.04 -9.63
C VAL A 266 -1.81 -17.44 -9.90
N ALA A 267 -1.79 -18.30 -8.90
CA ALA A 267 -1.37 -19.69 -9.02
C ALA A 267 -2.58 -20.59 -9.31
N ILE A 268 -2.52 -21.32 -10.42
CA ILE A 268 -3.59 -22.21 -10.88
C ILE A 268 -3.05 -23.63 -10.96
N GLU A 269 -3.75 -24.55 -10.30
CA GLU A 269 -3.47 -25.99 -10.35
C GLU A 269 -4.48 -26.68 -11.27
N ALA A 270 -4.01 -27.59 -12.11
CA ALA A 270 -4.82 -28.56 -12.84
C ALA A 270 -4.54 -29.96 -12.30
N THR A 271 -5.57 -30.66 -11.85
CA THR A 271 -5.45 -32.02 -11.31
C THR A 271 -6.31 -33.03 -12.05
N ASP A 272 -5.91 -34.29 -12.03
CA ASP A 272 -6.82 -35.38 -12.39
C ASP A 272 -7.89 -35.60 -11.30
N THR A 273 -8.86 -36.48 -11.58
CA THR A 273 -9.95 -36.80 -10.63
C THR A 273 -9.48 -37.45 -9.33
N LYS A 274 -8.29 -38.06 -9.35
CA LYS A 274 -7.67 -38.69 -8.18
C LYS A 274 -6.80 -37.70 -7.39
N ARG A 275 -6.59 -36.49 -7.89
CA ARG A 275 -5.67 -35.46 -7.37
C ARG A 275 -4.21 -35.94 -7.23
N ILE A 276 -3.83 -36.93 -8.01
CA ILE A 276 -2.50 -37.52 -7.99
C ILE A 276 -1.65 -36.83 -9.06
N ASN A 277 -2.14 -36.79 -10.30
CA ASN A 277 -1.47 -36.09 -11.39
C ASN A 277 -1.85 -34.61 -11.33
N LYS A 278 -0.86 -33.73 -11.25
CA LYS A 278 -1.03 -32.31 -11.00
C LYS A 278 -0.10 -31.50 -11.90
N ALA A 279 -0.56 -30.34 -12.34
CA ALA A 279 0.23 -29.32 -13.03
C ALA A 279 -0.09 -27.96 -12.43
N GLU A 280 0.89 -27.08 -12.34
CA GLU A 280 0.73 -25.73 -11.79
C GLU A 280 1.23 -24.70 -12.81
N VAL A 281 0.59 -23.54 -12.81
CA VAL A 281 1.04 -22.36 -13.56
C VAL A 281 0.84 -21.10 -12.70
N HIS A 282 1.82 -20.21 -12.71
CA HIS A 282 1.75 -18.90 -12.07
C HIS A 282 1.58 -17.84 -13.14
N LEU A 283 0.49 -17.08 -13.07
CA LEU A 283 0.13 -16.09 -14.08
C LEU A 283 0.25 -14.69 -13.49
N PRO A 284 1.25 -13.89 -13.90
CA PRO A 284 1.30 -12.48 -13.55
C PRO A 284 0.16 -11.73 -14.26
N VAL A 285 -0.61 -10.94 -13.52
CA VAL A 285 -1.72 -10.14 -14.02
C VAL A 285 -1.50 -8.68 -13.60
N HIS A 286 -1.46 -7.79 -14.59
CA HIS A 286 -1.38 -6.35 -14.38
C HIS A 286 -2.77 -5.73 -14.52
N ILE A 287 -3.12 -4.90 -13.54
CA ILE A 287 -4.33 -4.09 -13.59
C ILE A 287 -3.98 -2.81 -14.36
N THR A 288 -4.63 -2.61 -15.51
CA THR A 288 -4.40 -1.44 -16.35
C THR A 288 -5.22 -0.28 -15.86
N ASP A 289 -4.54 0.85 -15.75
CA ASP A 289 -5.01 2.12 -15.25
C ASP A 289 -6.14 2.74 -16.09
N VAL A 290 -7.13 3.31 -15.41
CA VAL A 290 -8.28 4.03 -15.97
C VAL A 290 -8.39 5.36 -15.23
N ASN A 291 -8.54 6.46 -15.96
CA ASN A 291 -8.69 7.79 -15.36
C ASN A 291 -9.98 7.94 -14.54
N ASP A 292 -9.96 7.59 -13.26
CA ASP A 292 -11.11 7.63 -12.34
C ASP A 292 -10.83 8.41 -11.06
N ASN A 293 -9.56 8.71 -10.77
CA ASN A 293 -9.19 9.65 -9.72
C ASN A 293 -8.99 11.05 -10.28
N ARG A 294 -9.34 12.06 -9.47
CA ARG A 294 -9.17 13.47 -9.83
C ARG A 294 -8.10 14.10 -8.95
N PRO A 295 -7.44 15.17 -9.39
CA PRO A 295 -6.45 15.82 -8.55
C PRO A 295 -7.06 16.41 -7.29
N VAL A 296 -6.46 16.13 -6.14
CA VAL A 296 -6.89 16.62 -4.82
C VAL A 296 -5.83 17.53 -4.22
N PHE A 297 -6.20 18.76 -3.86
CA PHE A 297 -5.30 19.69 -3.18
C PHE A 297 -4.93 19.22 -1.77
N GLY A 298 -3.67 19.41 -1.38
CA GLY A 298 -3.20 19.07 -0.03
C GLY A 298 -3.83 19.94 1.07
N LYS A 299 -4.29 21.15 0.72
CA LYS A 299 -5.00 22.08 1.62
C LYS A 299 -6.19 22.72 0.87
N PRO A 300 -7.34 22.96 1.54
CA PRO A 300 -8.46 23.67 0.94
C PRO A 300 -8.16 25.17 0.78
N ASP A 301 -7.37 25.74 1.70
CA ASP A 301 -7.02 27.16 1.74
C ASP A 301 -5.49 27.32 1.86
N TYR A 302 -4.96 28.27 1.09
CA TYR A 302 -3.56 28.70 1.13
C TYR A 302 -3.48 30.18 1.50
N ARG A 303 -2.45 30.56 2.24
CA ARG A 303 -2.18 31.95 2.62
C ARG A 303 -0.73 32.27 2.30
N PHE A 304 -0.53 33.33 1.54
CA PHE A 304 0.79 33.82 1.17
C PHE A 304 0.89 35.31 1.47
N THR A 305 2.08 35.77 1.84
CA THR A 305 2.36 37.17 2.13
C THR A 305 3.46 37.65 1.21
N VAL A 306 3.22 38.75 0.50
CA VAL A 306 4.18 39.38 -0.40
C VAL A 306 4.55 40.75 0.16
N THR A 307 5.82 40.90 0.53
CA THR A 307 6.35 42.17 1.02
C THR A 307 6.74 43.07 -0.15
N GLY A 308 6.28 44.31 -0.12
CA GLY A 308 6.70 45.33 -1.07
C GLY A 308 8.13 45.80 -0.79
N VAL A 309 8.71 46.49 -1.76
CA VAL A 309 10.03 47.12 -1.67
C VAL A 309 9.84 48.64 -1.63
N LYS A 310 10.59 49.34 -0.78
CA LYS A 310 10.61 50.82 -0.83
C LYS A 310 11.41 51.27 -2.05
N ALA A 311 10.76 52.00 -2.93
CA ALA A 311 11.38 52.72 -4.04
C ALA A 311 11.37 54.22 -3.76
N ILE A 312 12.48 54.91 -4.00
CA ILE A 312 12.59 56.37 -3.93
C ILE A 312 12.30 56.90 -5.33
N THR A 313 11.22 57.67 -5.47
CA THR A 313 10.91 58.34 -6.73
C THR A 313 11.97 59.40 -7.06
N PRO A 314 12.17 59.78 -8.33
CA PRO A 314 13.09 60.86 -8.71
C PRO A 314 12.79 62.21 -8.05
N ALA A 315 11.58 62.37 -7.52
CA ALA A 315 11.13 63.54 -6.75
C ALA A 315 11.52 63.48 -5.25
N GLY A 316 12.13 62.39 -4.78
CA GLY A 316 12.56 62.18 -3.40
C GLY A 316 11.50 61.54 -2.48
N ASN A 317 10.35 61.14 -3.02
CA ASN A 317 9.26 60.56 -2.22
C ASN A 317 9.45 59.04 -2.10
N GLU A 318 9.33 58.48 -0.89
CA GLU A 318 9.28 57.04 -0.67
C GLU A 318 7.92 56.48 -1.12
N THR A 319 7.93 55.50 -2.02
CA THR A 319 6.77 54.72 -2.47
C THR A 319 7.02 53.24 -2.25
N VAL A 320 5.97 52.46 -2.00
CA VAL A 320 6.08 51.00 -1.96
C VAL A 320 5.74 50.46 -3.34
N THR A 321 6.64 49.66 -3.91
CA THR A 321 6.46 49.01 -5.20
C THR A 321 6.64 47.50 -5.03
N TRP A 322 5.94 46.72 -5.84
CA TRP A 322 6.10 45.27 -5.84
C TRP A 322 6.79 44.80 -7.12
N GLU A 323 7.82 43.96 -6.98
CA GLU A 323 8.59 43.47 -8.11
C GLU A 323 7.78 42.46 -8.93
N ARG A 324 7.70 42.71 -10.24
CA ARG A 324 7.02 41.81 -11.16
C ARG A 324 7.79 40.48 -11.27
N PHE A 325 7.03 39.40 -11.37
CA PHE A 325 7.44 38.00 -11.38
C PHE A 325 8.04 37.50 -10.06
N THR A 326 7.80 38.20 -8.96
CA THR A 326 8.10 37.69 -7.61
C THR A 326 7.26 36.44 -7.34
N SER A 327 7.90 35.38 -6.82
CA SER A 327 7.21 34.17 -6.35
C SER A 327 6.36 34.51 -5.14
N VAL A 328 5.04 34.36 -5.27
CA VAL A 328 4.07 34.55 -4.20
C VAL A 328 4.01 33.30 -3.31
N GLY A 329 4.00 32.12 -3.93
CA GLY A 329 3.85 30.84 -3.25
C GLY A 329 3.42 29.74 -4.21
N GLN A 330 3.29 28.52 -3.70
CA GLN A 330 2.98 27.34 -4.50
C GLN A 330 1.81 26.56 -3.91
N VAL A 331 0.86 26.17 -4.76
CA VAL A 331 -0.19 25.21 -4.42
C VAL A 331 0.19 23.81 -4.89
N GLU A 332 -0.29 22.80 -4.19
CA GLU A 332 -0.02 21.39 -4.52
C GLU A 332 -1.31 20.58 -4.51
N ALA A 333 -1.50 19.79 -5.56
CA ALA A 333 -2.51 18.76 -5.68
C ALA A 333 -1.88 17.45 -6.17
N LYS A 334 -2.46 16.33 -5.75
CA LYS A 334 -2.01 14.98 -6.09
C LYS A 334 -3.14 14.21 -6.75
N ASP A 335 -2.78 13.46 -7.77
CA ASP A 335 -3.67 12.52 -8.43
C ASP A 335 -3.26 11.08 -8.03
N ALA A 336 -4.24 10.23 -7.72
CA ALA A 336 -3.97 8.86 -7.29
C ALA A 336 -3.62 7.95 -8.49
N ASP A 337 -4.04 8.30 -9.71
CA ASP A 337 -3.73 7.58 -10.94
C ASP A 337 -2.25 7.75 -11.36
N GLY A 338 -1.47 8.50 -10.58
CA GLY A 338 -0.08 8.83 -10.87
C GLY A 338 0.08 9.87 -11.98
N ASP A 339 -0.99 10.59 -12.31
CA ASP A 339 -0.99 11.58 -13.37
C ASP A 339 -0.25 12.87 -13.04
N LYS A 340 0.23 13.52 -14.10
CA LYS A 340 0.72 14.89 -14.00
C LYS A 340 -0.46 15.83 -13.84
N VAL A 341 -0.37 16.65 -12.80
CA VAL A 341 -1.38 17.67 -12.48
C VAL A 341 -0.99 19.01 -13.10
N ALA A 342 -1.96 19.66 -13.74
CA ALA A 342 -1.85 21.03 -14.19
C ALA A 342 -2.81 21.94 -13.42
N TYR A 343 -2.37 23.18 -13.18
CA TYR A 343 -3.07 24.17 -12.39
C TYR A 343 -3.49 25.35 -13.26
N ARG A 344 -4.62 25.95 -12.92
CA ARG A 344 -5.06 27.22 -13.51
C ARG A 344 -5.89 28.03 -12.54
N LEU A 345 -5.87 29.33 -12.73
CA LEU A 345 -6.84 30.20 -12.06
C LEU A 345 -8.23 29.96 -12.66
N THR A 346 -9.24 29.82 -11.81
CA THR A 346 -10.64 29.71 -12.28
C THR A 346 -11.08 31.00 -12.96
N ASN A 347 -10.66 32.14 -12.40
CA ASN A 347 -10.86 33.47 -12.93
C ASN A 347 -9.50 34.12 -13.19
N PRO A 348 -9.24 34.66 -14.39
CA PRO A 348 -7.99 35.35 -14.68
C PRO A 348 -7.82 36.58 -13.77
N SER A 349 -6.58 36.86 -13.36
CA SER A 349 -6.20 38.02 -12.57
C SER A 349 -5.16 38.84 -13.33
N ASN A 350 -5.23 40.17 -13.22
CA ASN A 350 -4.22 41.08 -13.76
C ASN A 350 -3.02 41.24 -12.80
N THR A 351 -3.21 40.89 -11.53
CA THR A 351 -2.20 41.06 -10.47
C THR A 351 -1.34 39.81 -10.33
N VAL A 352 -1.88 38.61 -10.56
CA VAL A 352 -1.18 37.34 -10.32
C VAL A 352 -1.39 36.38 -11.49
N VAL A 353 -0.35 35.65 -11.87
CA VAL A 353 -0.39 34.58 -12.86
C VAL A 353 0.02 33.25 -12.23
N MET A 354 -0.46 32.16 -12.81
CA MET A 354 -0.16 30.81 -12.36
C MET A 354 0.73 30.09 -13.37
N VAL A 355 1.75 29.41 -12.88
CA VAL A 355 2.58 28.49 -13.66
C VAL A 355 1.87 27.13 -13.70
N PRO A 356 1.34 26.69 -14.86
CA PRO A 356 0.44 25.54 -14.89
C PRO A 356 1.04 24.21 -14.47
N GLN A 357 2.34 23.99 -14.64
CA GLN A 357 2.98 22.70 -14.34
C GLN A 357 3.47 22.59 -12.89
N THR A 358 3.75 23.72 -12.23
CA THR A 358 4.31 23.73 -10.87
C THR A 358 3.30 24.14 -9.82
N GLY A 359 2.21 24.85 -10.20
CA GLY A 359 1.28 25.44 -9.24
C GLY A 359 1.85 26.68 -8.54
N GLU A 360 2.96 27.22 -9.03
CA GLU A 360 3.56 28.45 -8.52
C GLU A 360 2.76 29.68 -8.98
N LEU A 361 2.51 30.59 -8.04
CA LEU A 361 1.86 31.87 -8.26
C LEU A 361 2.94 32.95 -8.35
N LEU A 362 2.92 33.71 -9.43
CA LEU A 362 3.85 34.80 -9.68
C LEU A 362 3.09 36.12 -9.73
N LEU A 363 3.67 37.16 -9.15
CA LEU A 363 3.11 38.50 -9.24
C LEU A 363 3.27 39.04 -10.66
N ALA A 364 2.20 39.43 -11.34
CA ALA A 364 2.22 39.93 -12.71
C ALA A 364 1.94 41.42 -12.85
N GLY A 365 1.25 42.02 -11.87
CA GLY A 365 0.88 43.43 -11.85
C GLY A 365 0.92 43.99 -10.43
N GLU A 366 0.81 45.31 -10.32
CA GLU A 366 0.77 45.98 -9.01
C GLU A 366 -0.55 45.67 -8.29
N PRO A 367 -0.51 45.40 -6.97
CA PRO A 367 -1.71 45.15 -6.19
C PRO A 367 -2.50 46.45 -5.96
N GLU A 368 -3.78 46.46 -6.35
CA GLU A 368 -4.69 47.59 -6.10
C GLU A 368 -5.31 47.55 -4.69
N ILE A 369 -5.32 46.37 -4.07
CA ILE A 369 -5.93 46.08 -2.77
C ILE A 369 -4.93 45.31 -1.87
N PRO A 370 -5.02 45.46 -0.53
CA PRO A 370 -4.07 44.85 0.40
C PRO A 370 -4.22 43.32 0.52
N GLU A 371 -5.38 42.78 0.16
CA GLU A 371 -5.67 41.36 0.20
C GLU A 371 -6.35 40.93 -1.10
N LEU A 372 -5.86 39.86 -1.71
CA LEU A 372 -6.43 39.29 -2.94
C LEU A 372 -6.80 37.83 -2.73
N PHE A 373 -8.02 37.46 -3.11
CA PHE A 373 -8.47 36.08 -3.17
C PHE A 373 -8.44 35.57 -4.61
N VAL A 374 -7.81 34.42 -4.82
CA VAL A 374 -7.88 33.69 -6.10
C VAL A 374 -8.27 32.24 -5.84
N ASP A 375 -9.12 31.69 -6.72
CA ASP A 375 -9.50 30.28 -6.68
C ASP A 375 -8.70 29.53 -7.75
N VAL A 376 -8.11 28.41 -7.35
CA VAL A 376 -7.22 27.60 -8.17
C VAL A 376 -7.84 26.25 -8.44
N GLU A 377 -7.91 25.87 -9.70
CA GLU A 377 -8.39 24.57 -10.15
C GLU A 377 -7.20 23.71 -10.60
N ALA A 378 -7.15 22.47 -10.12
CA ALA A 378 -6.22 21.46 -10.60
C ALA A 378 -6.95 20.51 -11.57
N HIS A 379 -6.25 20.00 -12.57
CA HIS A 379 -6.77 19.01 -13.51
C HIS A 379 -5.64 18.09 -13.99
N ASP A 380 -5.98 16.84 -14.30
CA ASP A 380 -5.03 15.93 -14.90
C ASP A 380 -4.73 16.34 -16.36
N LEU A 381 -3.76 15.66 -16.99
CA LEU A 381 -3.42 15.85 -18.40
C LEU A 381 -4.00 14.76 -19.32
N ARG A 382 -4.94 13.94 -18.82
CA ARG A 382 -5.56 12.86 -19.59
C ARG A 382 -6.73 13.34 -20.43
N THR A 383 -7.25 12.46 -21.28
CA THR A 383 -8.41 12.73 -22.13
C THR A 383 -9.44 11.59 -22.00
N PRO A 384 -10.66 11.85 -21.50
CA PRO A 384 -11.13 13.12 -20.93
C PRO A 384 -10.39 13.48 -19.64
N SER A 385 -10.23 14.78 -19.37
CA SER A 385 -9.55 15.27 -18.17
C SER A 385 -10.52 15.41 -17.00
N LEU A 386 -10.08 14.97 -15.82
CA LEU A 386 -10.72 15.15 -14.53
C LEU A 386 -10.13 16.34 -13.81
N LYS A 387 -11.02 17.12 -13.19
CA LYS A 387 -10.67 18.35 -12.46
C LYS A 387 -10.85 18.14 -10.96
N SER A 388 -10.15 18.91 -10.13
CA SER A 388 -10.38 18.90 -8.68
C SER A 388 -11.85 19.15 -8.36
N GLU A 389 -12.42 18.37 -7.43
CA GLU A 389 -13.84 18.48 -7.05
C GLU A 389 -14.18 19.90 -6.54
N LYS A 390 -13.25 20.49 -5.79
CA LYS A 390 -13.32 21.85 -5.27
C LYS A 390 -12.04 22.60 -5.60
N PRO A 391 -12.13 23.85 -6.06
CA PRO A 391 -10.95 24.68 -6.22
C PRO A 391 -10.35 25.01 -4.85
N ALA A 392 -9.02 25.15 -4.79
CA ALA A 392 -8.34 25.67 -3.60
C ALA A 392 -8.41 27.19 -3.58
N ARG A 393 -8.71 27.75 -2.40
CA ARG A 393 -8.74 29.20 -2.22
C ARG A 393 -7.39 29.70 -1.76
N VAL A 394 -6.85 30.71 -2.43
CA VAL A 394 -5.57 31.31 -2.08
C VAL A 394 -5.80 32.77 -1.69
N LEU A 395 -5.42 33.10 -0.46
CA LEU A 395 -5.36 34.47 0.05
C LEU A 395 -3.93 34.98 -0.08
N ILE A 396 -3.77 36.12 -0.73
CA ILE A 396 -2.50 36.81 -0.91
C ILE A 396 -2.57 38.14 -0.18
N GLU A 397 -1.71 38.32 0.81
CA GLU A 397 -1.60 39.55 1.61
C GLU A 397 -0.41 40.38 1.12
N PHE A 398 -0.66 41.62 0.72
CA PHE A 398 0.36 42.56 0.28
C PHE A 398 0.73 43.48 1.44
N VAL A 399 1.95 43.32 1.95
CA VAL A 399 2.40 44.04 3.14
C VAL A 399 3.48 45.05 2.76
N ALA A 400 3.31 46.30 3.19
CA ALA A 400 4.35 47.30 3.06
C ALA A 400 5.54 46.95 3.97
N PRO A 401 6.78 47.20 3.52
CA PRO A 401 7.95 47.01 4.37
C PRO A 401 7.86 47.93 5.60
N ASP A 402 8.11 47.38 6.80
CA ASP A 402 7.95 48.08 8.07
C ASP A 402 8.62 49.47 8.07
N PRO A 403 7.95 50.52 8.60
CA PRO A 403 8.59 51.81 8.74
C PRO A 403 9.67 51.75 9.83
N LEU A 404 10.90 52.15 9.49
CA LEU A 404 11.93 52.48 10.47
C LEU A 404 11.36 53.51 11.47
N PRO A 405 11.68 53.42 12.78
CA PRO A 405 11.16 54.35 13.76
C PRO A 405 11.61 55.78 13.44
N VAL A 406 10.64 56.64 13.13
CA VAL A 406 10.82 58.07 12.91
C VAL A 406 11.24 58.73 14.23
N ILE A 407 12.47 59.23 14.32
CA ILE A 407 12.90 60.13 15.40
C ILE A 407 12.28 61.50 15.13
N LEU A 408 11.07 61.73 15.65
CA LEU A 408 10.41 63.03 15.66
C LEU A 408 11.09 63.92 16.72
N GLN A 409 11.98 64.79 16.24
CA GLN A 409 12.52 65.89 17.01
C GLN A 409 11.54 67.06 16.95
N HIS A 410 10.58 67.15 17.89
CA HIS A 410 9.86 68.38 18.20
C HIS A 410 9.58 68.44 19.71
N THR A 411 10.29 69.34 20.37
CA THR A 411 10.14 69.70 21.78
C THR A 411 9.01 70.72 21.97
N GLY A 412 8.19 70.52 23.00
CA GLY A 412 7.45 71.57 23.68
C GLY A 412 5.93 71.54 23.46
N HIS A 413 5.19 70.88 24.35
CA HIS A 413 4.43 71.55 25.43
C HIS A 413 3.51 70.56 26.15
N GLU A 414 3.35 70.82 27.44
CA GLU A 414 2.74 70.04 28.51
C GLU A 414 1.36 69.44 28.20
N TYR A 415 1.15 68.17 28.58
CA TYR A 415 -0.13 67.73 29.13
C TYR A 415 0.05 66.74 30.28
N GLN A 416 -0.79 66.97 31.28
CA GLN A 416 -0.88 66.36 32.59
C GLN A 416 -1.29 64.87 32.59
N HIS A 417 -0.73 64.19 33.60
CA HIS A 417 -1.26 63.06 34.38
C HIS A 417 -1.82 61.83 33.65
N SER A 418 -1.18 60.68 33.89
CA SER A 418 -1.68 59.74 34.90
C SER A 418 -0.70 58.58 35.12
N HIS A 419 -0.34 58.36 36.39
CA HIS A 419 0.39 57.17 36.80
C HIS A 419 -0.54 55.96 36.67
N ARG A 420 -0.28 55.09 35.70
CA ARG A 420 -0.68 53.69 35.77
C ARG A 420 0.57 52.84 35.89
N ARG A 421 0.87 52.43 37.14
CA ARG A 421 1.87 51.40 37.42
C ARG A 421 1.28 50.05 37.01
N ASP A 422 1.48 49.66 35.76
CA ASP A 422 1.38 48.25 35.38
C ASP A 422 2.76 47.61 35.55
N LYS A 423 2.83 46.56 36.38
CA LYS A 423 4.02 45.72 36.52
C LYS A 423 4.26 45.01 35.18
N ARG A 424 5.04 45.66 34.30
CA ARG A 424 5.51 45.06 33.07
C ARG A 424 6.50 43.95 33.45
N ARG A 425 6.12 42.70 33.20
CA ARG A 425 7.12 41.64 33.04
C ARG A 425 7.98 42.07 31.85
N VAL A 426 9.23 42.44 32.12
CA VAL A 426 10.21 42.79 31.09
C VAL A 426 10.52 41.51 30.32
N THR A 427 9.77 41.25 29.25
CA THR A 427 10.25 40.37 28.19
C THR A 427 11.28 41.17 27.42
N ARG A 428 12.56 40.94 27.71
CA ARG A 428 13.68 41.50 26.94
C ARG A 428 13.43 41.19 25.46
N ALA A 429 13.60 42.16 24.58
CA ALA A 429 13.50 41.93 23.14
C ALA A 429 14.49 40.82 22.76
N VAL A 430 14.00 39.77 22.09
CA VAL A 430 14.81 38.66 21.58
C VAL A 430 15.04 38.95 20.10
N ARG A 431 16.31 39.08 19.68
CA ARG A 431 16.64 39.18 18.25
C ARG A 431 16.29 37.85 17.54
N PRO A 432 15.89 37.87 16.26
CA PRO A 432 15.61 36.65 15.51
C PRO A 432 16.81 35.69 15.54
N THR A 433 16.52 34.38 15.65
CA THR A 433 17.53 33.32 15.61
C THR A 433 18.16 33.25 14.22
N LYS A 434 19.49 33.34 14.15
CA LYS A 434 20.25 33.22 12.90
C LYS A 434 20.82 31.80 12.79
N ARG A 435 20.49 31.08 11.72
CA ARG A 435 21.06 29.77 11.39
C ARG A 435 22.09 29.94 10.29
N ILE A 436 23.27 29.36 10.47
CA ILE A 436 24.38 29.43 9.51
C ILE A 436 24.95 28.02 9.37
N GLU A 437 25.24 27.63 8.14
CA GLU A 437 25.85 26.35 7.81
C GLU A 437 27.37 26.52 7.73
N PHE A 438 28.11 25.60 8.34
CA PHE A 438 29.57 25.60 8.34
C PHE A 438 30.11 24.26 7.86
N THR A 439 31.33 24.26 7.35
CA THR A 439 32.04 23.04 6.97
C THR A 439 32.90 22.53 8.13
N GLU A 440 33.23 21.24 8.12
CA GLU A 440 34.11 20.62 9.12
C GLU A 440 35.46 21.33 9.25
N ALA A 441 36.00 21.81 8.13
CA ALA A 441 37.27 22.54 8.08
C ALA A 441 37.22 23.90 8.80
N ASP A 442 36.03 24.47 9.05
CA ASP A 442 35.87 25.73 9.78
C ASP A 442 36.03 25.54 11.29
N GLY A 443 35.68 24.34 11.79
CA GLY A 443 35.74 23.94 13.20
C GLY A 443 37.00 23.20 13.63
N ASP A 444 37.93 22.89 12.73
CA ASP A 444 39.09 22.02 13.03
C ASP A 444 40.23 22.74 13.80
N THR A 445 40.21 24.07 13.89
CA THR A 445 41.22 24.85 14.64
C THR A 445 40.62 25.54 15.86
N GLU A 446 41.02 25.12 17.06
CA GLU A 446 40.61 25.77 18.31
C GLU A 446 41.05 27.25 18.33
N GLY A 447 40.13 28.12 18.77
CA GLY A 447 40.33 29.57 18.80
C GLY A 447 40.14 30.28 17.45
N ARG A 448 39.78 29.59 16.36
CA ARG A 448 39.44 30.26 15.09
C ARG A 448 38.12 31.03 15.22
N ASN A 449 38.06 32.25 14.68
CA ASN A 449 36.81 33.01 14.58
C ASN A 449 35.98 32.43 13.43
N VAL A 450 34.79 31.92 13.77
CA VAL A 450 33.88 31.28 12.80
C VAL A 450 32.69 32.16 12.48
N PHE A 451 32.35 33.10 13.37
CA PHE A 451 31.17 33.93 13.19
C PHE A 451 31.27 35.23 13.98
N GLN A 452 30.77 36.31 13.41
CA GLN A 452 30.71 37.62 14.05
C GLN A 452 29.25 38.01 14.29
N LEU A 453 28.89 38.22 15.55
CA LEU A 453 27.56 38.71 15.92
C LEU A 453 27.40 40.17 15.50
N GLU A 454 26.24 40.46 14.89
CA GLU A 454 25.88 41.80 14.44
C GLU A 454 25.55 42.69 15.64
N LYS A 455 26.27 43.83 15.71
CA LYS A 455 25.97 44.92 16.65
C LYS A 455 24.95 45.85 16.00
N GLU A 456 23.85 46.11 16.69
CA GLU A 456 22.94 47.20 16.27
C GLU A 456 23.46 48.56 16.77
N THR A 457 24.26 48.56 17.83
CA THR A 457 24.92 49.75 18.37
C THR A 457 26.36 49.45 18.77
N ASP A 458 27.27 50.41 18.57
CA ASP A 458 28.71 50.24 18.86
C ASP A 458 29.03 49.98 20.34
N ARG A 459 28.06 50.20 21.24
CA ARG A 459 28.15 50.02 22.70
C ARG A 459 27.64 48.66 23.18
N GLU A 460 27.22 47.79 22.27
CA GLU A 460 26.79 46.44 22.60
C GLU A 460 27.98 45.54 22.95
N THR A 461 27.80 44.83 24.07
CA THR A 461 28.68 43.75 24.51
C THR A 461 27.91 42.45 24.55
N PHE A 462 28.58 41.37 24.17
CA PHE A 462 28.00 40.04 24.10
C PHE A 462 28.56 39.13 25.19
N LYS A 463 27.73 38.25 25.71
CA LYS A 463 28.17 37.19 26.62
C LYS A 463 27.35 35.93 26.37
N ILE A 464 28.00 34.80 26.17
CA ILE A 464 27.29 33.52 26.05
C ILE A 464 26.51 33.26 27.36
N ARG A 465 25.23 32.89 27.23
CA ARG A 465 24.32 32.72 28.36
C ARG A 465 24.69 31.48 29.18
N ASP A 466 24.85 30.37 28.48
CA ASP A 466 25.13 29.04 29.03
C ASP A 466 26.44 28.54 28.41
N GLU A 467 27.27 27.85 29.19
CA GLU A 467 28.53 27.33 28.65
C GLU A 467 28.26 26.31 27.53
N ASN A 468 28.86 26.53 26.36
CA ASN A 468 28.80 25.61 25.24
C ASN A 468 30.15 24.87 25.08
N PRO A 469 30.17 23.55 24.88
CA PRO A 469 31.40 22.76 24.70
C PRO A 469 32.19 23.13 23.44
N TRP A 470 31.50 23.59 22.39
CA TRP A 470 32.04 23.74 21.05
C TRP A 470 32.43 25.17 20.68
N VAL A 471 31.77 26.16 21.29
CA VAL A 471 31.97 27.58 20.95
C VAL A 471 32.06 28.49 22.19
N THR A 472 32.79 29.59 22.04
CA THR A 472 32.83 30.71 22.99
C THR A 472 32.50 32.01 22.29
N VAL A 473 32.00 33.00 23.04
CA VAL A 473 31.64 34.32 22.50
C VAL A 473 32.41 35.39 23.26
N GLU A 474 33.20 36.19 22.55
CA GLU A 474 33.91 37.35 23.09
C GLU A 474 32.98 38.56 23.22
N THR A 475 33.34 39.52 24.08
CA THR A 475 32.52 40.72 24.35
C THR A 475 32.33 41.62 23.13
N ASN A 476 33.24 41.53 22.16
CA ASN A 476 33.16 42.20 20.86
C ASN A 476 32.18 41.52 19.87
N GLY A 477 31.61 40.36 20.23
CA GLY A 477 30.67 39.60 19.39
C GLY A 477 31.31 38.50 18.53
N ALA A 478 32.63 38.29 18.61
CA ALA A 478 33.30 37.22 17.89
C ALA A 478 33.00 35.85 18.53
N VAL A 479 32.53 34.91 17.72
CA VAL A 479 32.27 33.52 18.11
C VAL A 479 33.45 32.67 17.65
N ARG A 480 34.09 32.01 18.62
CA ARG A 480 35.32 31.25 18.41
C ARG A 480 35.14 29.79 18.78
N VAL A 481 35.81 28.91 18.03
CA VAL A 481 35.85 27.47 18.31
C VAL A 481 36.49 27.23 19.67
N LYS A 482 35.78 26.57 20.59
CA LYS A 482 36.27 26.22 21.92
C LYS A 482 36.92 24.84 21.95
N LYS A 483 36.30 23.89 21.25
CA LYS A 483 36.75 22.51 21.03
C LYS A 483 36.51 22.19 19.56
N LYS A 484 37.40 21.43 18.94
CA LYS A 484 37.25 20.98 17.54
C LYS A 484 35.89 20.33 17.32
N TRP A 485 35.22 20.65 16.20
CA TRP A 485 33.91 20.10 15.88
C TRP A 485 34.04 18.69 15.33
N ASP A 486 33.91 17.70 16.20
CA ASP A 486 33.89 16.29 15.83
C ASP A 486 32.45 15.86 15.49
N TYR A 487 32.24 15.43 14.25
CA TYR A 487 30.93 15.04 13.72
C TYR A 487 30.36 13.77 14.38
N GLU A 488 31.18 12.95 15.02
CA GLU A 488 30.74 11.76 15.76
C GLU A 488 30.30 12.09 17.19
N GLU A 489 30.83 13.17 17.76
CA GLU A 489 30.44 13.67 19.09
C GLU A 489 29.26 14.66 19.05
N LEU A 490 28.95 15.23 17.89
CA LEU A 490 27.75 16.04 17.68
C LEU A 490 26.50 15.13 17.64
N GLY A 491 25.38 15.61 18.19
CA GLY A 491 24.11 14.87 18.20
C GLY A 491 23.61 14.51 16.78
N PRO A 492 22.55 13.69 16.67
CA PRO A 492 22.07 13.15 15.38
C PRO A 492 21.71 14.23 14.33
N GLU A 493 21.41 15.46 14.77
CA GLU A 493 21.10 16.59 13.90
C GLU A 493 22.33 17.41 13.47
N LYS A 494 23.51 17.14 14.03
CA LYS A 494 24.79 17.81 13.73
C LYS A 494 24.73 19.34 13.87
N THR A 495 24.02 19.81 14.90
CA THR A 495 23.82 21.24 15.21
C THR A 495 24.51 21.67 16.50
N ILE A 496 24.92 22.93 16.57
CA ILE A 496 25.47 23.57 17.78
C ILE A 496 24.57 24.77 18.12
N ASP A 497 23.73 24.61 19.13
CA ASP A 497 22.83 25.67 19.58
C ASP A 497 23.39 26.38 20.82
N PHE A 498 23.34 27.71 20.83
CA PHE A 498 23.73 28.51 21.98
C PHE A 498 22.98 29.86 22.02
N TRP A 499 22.85 30.41 23.22
CA TRP A 499 22.18 31.68 23.45
C TRP A 499 23.19 32.74 23.88
N VAL A 500 23.01 33.97 23.41
CA VAL A 500 23.89 35.10 23.75
C VAL A 500 23.07 36.20 24.39
N ILE A 501 23.58 36.73 25.50
CA ILE A 501 23.05 37.91 26.18
C ILE A 501 23.73 39.14 25.59
N ILE A 502 22.92 40.08 25.13
CA ILE A 502 23.36 41.38 24.63
C ILE A 502 23.17 42.39 25.75
N THR A 503 24.23 43.11 26.10
CA THR A 503 24.18 44.18 27.09
C THR A 503 24.60 45.49 26.42
N ASN A 504 23.69 46.46 26.41
CA ASN A 504 23.96 47.80 25.92
C ASN A 504 24.35 48.69 27.12
N GLN A 505 25.53 49.28 27.10
CA GLN A 505 25.93 50.22 28.15
C GLN A 505 25.36 51.62 27.85
N GLY A 506 24.19 51.93 28.42
CA GLY A 506 23.53 53.23 28.33
C GLY A 506 22.96 53.70 29.69
N HIS A 507 23.63 54.72 30.26
CA HIS A 507 23.21 55.66 31.32
C HIS A 507 22.51 55.11 32.58
N ASN A 508 23.28 54.95 33.67
CA ASN A 508 22.78 55.21 35.03
C ASN A 508 22.68 56.73 35.20
N GLY A 509 21.48 57.25 35.43
CA GLY A 509 21.21 58.60 35.89
C GLY A 509 19.97 58.56 36.79
N GLU A 510 20.13 59.13 37.99
CA GLU A 510 19.21 59.16 39.14
C GLU A 510 17.75 59.53 38.85
#